data_AF-A0A1F6W4J4-F1
#
_entry.id   AF-A0A1F6W4J4-F1
#
_cell.length_a   1.000
_cell.length_b   1.000
_cell.length_c   1.000
_cell.angle_alpha   90.00
_cell.angle_beta   90.00
_cell.angle_gamma   90.00
#
_symmetry.space_group_name_H-M   'P 1'
#
loop_
_entity.id
_entity.type
_entity.pdbx_description
1 polymer ?
#
loop_
_entity_poly.entity_id
_entity_poly.type
_entity_poly.pdbx_seq_one_letter_code
_entity_poly.pdbx_strand_id
1 'polypeptide(L)'
;MDIMNGLTSAAKILREADKIEQYQQILEAQQALLNNQKRIAELEEENKKLKDITHFKETANFQNNCYWLKRENGTIDGPFCSKCVESDDLIIRLHTRSDGYATCPNCKNHAWSKGETYHKQSDPGENFFRNSAR
;
A
#
# COMPACT_ATOMS: atom_id res chain seq x y z
N MET A 1 -22.14 3.50 8.13
CA MET A 1 -22.90 4.65 7.56
C MET A 1 -24.04 5.11 8.46
N ASP A 2 -24.48 4.33 9.46
CA ASP A 2 -25.67 4.66 10.27
C ASP A 2 -25.54 5.91 11.16
N ILE A 3 -24.33 6.21 11.65
CA ILE A 3 -24.11 7.35 12.56
C ILE A 3 -24.33 8.70 11.87
N MET A 4 -23.89 8.84 10.60
CA MET A 4 -24.07 10.08 9.82
C MET A 4 -25.54 10.34 9.47
N ASN A 5 -26.30 9.28 9.17
CA ASN A 5 -27.73 9.38 8.90
C ASN A 5 -28.51 9.80 10.16
N GLY A 6 -28.12 9.27 11.32
CA GLY A 6 -28.67 9.68 12.62
C GLY A 6 -28.40 11.16 12.94
N LEU A 7 -27.16 11.61 12.77
CA LEU A 7 -26.76 13.02 12.97
C LEU A 7 -27.48 13.98 12.03
N THR A 8 -27.66 13.59 10.76
CA THR A 8 -28.37 14.40 9.76
C THR A 8 -29.86 14.53 10.11
N SER A 9 -30.46 13.45 10.59
CA SER A 9 -31.85 13.43 11.04
C SER A 9 -32.06 14.31 12.27
N ALA A 10 -31.16 14.23 13.25
CA ALA A 10 -31.17 15.08 14.44
C ALA A 10 -30.99 16.57 14.08
N ALA A 11 -30.06 16.89 13.17
CA ALA A 11 -29.85 18.24 12.68
C ALA A 11 -31.11 18.82 12.03
N LYS A 12 -31.82 18.01 11.22
CA LYS A 12 -33.07 18.41 10.56
C LYS A 12 -34.17 18.75 11.58
N ILE A 13 -34.34 17.91 12.61
CA ILE A 13 -35.34 18.12 13.67
C ILE A 13 -35.04 19.39 14.47
N LEU A 14 -33.77 19.64 14.82
CA LEU A 14 -33.40 20.84 15.59
C LEU A 14 -33.56 22.13 14.79
N ARG A 15 -33.29 22.08 13.49
CA ARG A 15 -33.56 23.20 12.57
C ARG A 15 -35.06 23.49 12.48
N GLU A 16 -35.90 22.46 12.40
CA GLU A 16 -37.37 22.61 12.37
C GLU A 16 -37.93 23.11 13.72
N ALA A 17 -37.22 22.88 14.83
CA ALA A 17 -37.56 23.37 16.15
C ALA A 17 -36.95 24.74 16.50
N ASP A 18 -36.37 25.45 15.51
CA ASP A 18 -35.71 26.77 15.65
C ASP A 18 -34.58 26.81 16.71
N LYS A 19 -33.96 25.66 16.96
CA LYS A 19 -32.84 25.47 17.90
C LYS A 19 -31.50 25.67 17.20
N ILE A 20 -31.27 26.91 16.74
CA ILE A 20 -30.16 27.27 15.83
C ILE A 20 -28.78 26.96 16.44
N GLU A 21 -28.57 27.25 17.73
CA GLU A 21 -27.29 26.97 18.40
C GLU A 21 -26.96 25.48 18.43
N GLN A 22 -27.94 24.64 18.80
CA GLN A 22 -27.76 23.20 18.85
C GLN A 22 -27.59 22.60 17.45
N TYR A 23 -28.25 23.17 16.44
CA TYR A 23 -28.03 22.80 15.04
C TYR A 23 -26.58 23.06 14.60
N GLN A 24 -26.01 24.21 14.98
CA GLN A 24 -24.64 24.58 14.64
C GLN A 24 -23.60 23.66 15.29
N GLN A 25 -23.81 23.29 16.57
CA GLN A 25 -23.00 22.29 17.26
C GLN A 25 -23.02 20.91 16.57
N ILE A 26 -24.17 20.49 16.03
CA ILE A 26 -24.25 19.23 15.27
C ILE A 26 -23.49 19.32 13.96
N LEU A 27 -23.55 20.44 13.24
CA LEU A 27 -22.79 20.62 12.01
C LEU A 27 -21.28 20.57 12.26
N GLU A 28 -20.81 21.24 13.32
CA GLU A 28 -19.41 21.18 13.73
C GLU A 28 -18.97 19.75 14.10
N ALA A 29 -19.80 19.03 14.85
CA ALA A 29 -19.55 17.64 15.20
C ALA A 29 -19.51 16.72 13.96
N GLN A 30 -20.39 16.94 12.98
CA GLN A 30 -20.37 16.21 11.70
C GLN A 30 -19.08 16.48 10.92
N GLN A 31 -18.67 17.75 10.82
CA GLN A 31 -17.44 18.10 10.12
C GLN A 31 -16.21 17.50 10.80
N ALA A 32 -16.14 17.54 12.13
CA ALA A 32 -15.08 16.90 12.90
C ALA A 32 -15.05 15.37 12.69
N LEU A 33 -16.23 14.73 12.68
CA LEU A 33 -16.35 13.30 12.43
C LEU A 33 -15.84 12.90 11.04
N LEU A 34 -16.22 13.64 9.99
CA LEU A 34 -15.75 13.42 8.62
C LEU A 34 -14.22 13.58 8.52
N ASN A 35 -13.68 14.64 9.13
CA ASN A 35 -12.24 14.88 9.15
C ASN A 35 -11.49 13.75 9.87
N ASN A 36 -12.02 13.27 11.00
CA ASN A 36 -11.43 12.16 11.73
C ASN A 36 -11.52 10.85 10.96
N GLN A 37 -12.63 10.55 10.28
CA GLN A 37 -12.75 9.37 9.42
C GLN A 37 -11.70 9.38 8.30
N LYS A 38 -11.49 10.54 7.66
CA LYS A 38 -10.45 10.71 6.65
C LYS A 38 -9.05 10.42 7.22
N ARG A 39 -8.73 11.01 8.37
CA ARG A 39 -7.44 10.80 9.05
C ARG A 39 -7.23 9.34 9.47
N ILE A 40 -8.28 8.66 9.95
CA ILE A 40 -8.22 7.24 10.29
C ILE A 40 -7.90 6.42 9.04
N ALA A 41 -8.58 6.68 7.91
CA ALA A 41 -8.32 5.96 6.67
C ALA A 41 -6.88 6.21 6.16
N GLU A 42 -6.38 7.44 6.24
CA GLU A 42 -4.99 7.79 5.89
C GLU A 42 -3.98 7.04 6.79
N LEU A 43 -4.23 7.02 8.10
CA LEU A 43 -3.37 6.32 9.07
C LEU A 43 -3.42 4.80 8.92
N GLU A 44 -4.58 4.22 8.62
CA GLU A 44 -4.72 2.79 8.37
C GLU A 44 -3.95 2.37 7.11
N GLU A 45 -4.04 3.16 6.04
CA GLU A 45 -3.29 2.96 4.81
C GLU A 45 -1.77 3.06 5.04
N GLU A 46 -1.33 4.07 5.80
CA GLU A 46 0.08 4.22 6.19
C GLU A 46 0.56 3.06 7.07
N ASN A 47 -0.24 2.67 8.07
CA ASN A 47 0.08 1.56 8.96
C ASN A 47 0.22 0.24 8.19
N LYS A 48 -0.66 0.00 7.22
CA LYS A 48 -0.58 -1.16 6.34
C LYS A 48 0.72 -1.13 5.52
N LYS A 49 1.04 -0.01 4.87
CA LYS A 49 2.29 0.14 4.11
C LYS A 49 3.51 -0.15 4.99
N LEU A 50 3.59 0.46 6.16
CA LEU A 50 4.70 0.26 7.09
C LEU A 50 4.84 -1.20 7.55
N LYS A 51 3.71 -1.88 7.81
CA LYS A 51 3.71 -3.32 8.10
C LYS A 51 4.23 -4.15 6.94
N ASP A 52 3.76 -3.88 5.72
CA ASP A 52 4.19 -4.59 4.51
C ASP A 52 5.70 -4.42 4.28
N ILE A 53 6.23 -3.20 4.43
CA ILE A 53 7.66 -2.88 4.30
C ILE A 53 8.49 -3.57 5.39
N THR A 54 8.02 -3.54 6.63
CA THR A 54 8.71 -4.18 7.76
C THR A 54 8.79 -5.69 7.54
N HIS A 55 7.65 -6.30 7.22
CA HIS A 55 7.58 -7.73 6.93
C HIS A 55 8.47 -8.12 5.73
N PHE A 56 8.50 -7.28 4.68
CA PHE A 56 9.41 -7.46 3.56
C PHE A 56 10.87 -7.46 4.01
N LYS A 57 11.30 -6.45 4.79
CA LYS A 57 12.69 -6.34 5.28
C LYS A 57 13.09 -7.49 6.20
N GLU A 58 12.16 -8.05 6.97
CA GLU A 58 12.39 -9.22 7.84
C GLU A 58 12.56 -10.52 7.07
N THR A 59 11.83 -10.69 5.96
CA THR A 59 11.77 -11.95 5.21
C THR A 59 12.67 -11.95 3.96
N ALA A 60 13.09 -10.78 3.50
CA ALA A 60 13.94 -10.63 2.32
C ALA A 60 15.40 -10.95 2.63
N ASN A 61 16.01 -11.76 1.76
CA ASN A 61 17.44 -11.97 1.71
C ASN A 61 18.08 -10.97 0.74
N PHE A 62 19.11 -10.26 1.20
CA PHE A 62 19.88 -9.35 0.35
C PHE A 62 21.03 -10.11 -0.32
N GLN A 63 21.02 -10.18 -1.65
CA GLN A 63 22.06 -10.85 -2.43
C GLN A 63 22.26 -10.15 -3.77
N ASN A 64 23.52 -10.03 -4.22
CA ASN A 64 23.86 -9.44 -5.53
C ASN A 64 23.29 -8.01 -5.75
N ASN A 65 23.29 -7.20 -4.69
CA ASN A 65 22.75 -5.83 -4.66
C ASN A 65 21.23 -5.72 -4.91
N CYS A 66 20.47 -6.79 -4.67
CA CYS A 66 19.02 -6.80 -4.73
C CYS A 66 18.42 -7.67 -3.62
N TYR A 67 17.13 -7.51 -3.37
CA TYR A 67 16.40 -8.30 -2.38
C TYR A 67 15.65 -9.47 -3.03
N TRP A 68 15.58 -10.59 -2.32
CA TRP A 68 14.86 -11.80 -2.71
C TRP A 68 14.00 -12.28 -1.54
N LEU A 69 12.71 -12.51 -1.77
CA LEU A 69 11.79 -13.01 -0.76
C LEU A 69 11.73 -14.53 -0.80
N LYS A 70 11.93 -15.16 0.35
CA LYS A 70 11.66 -16.59 0.49
C LYS A 70 10.21 -16.78 0.93
N ARG A 71 9.41 -17.44 0.11
CA ARG A 71 8.01 -17.78 0.41
C ARG A 71 7.95 -19.03 1.29
N GLU A 72 6.86 -19.20 2.02
CA GLU A 72 6.64 -20.34 2.92
C GLU A 72 6.67 -21.69 2.18
N ASN A 73 6.21 -21.72 0.93
CA ASN A 73 6.26 -22.90 0.05
C ASN A 73 7.68 -23.21 -0.50
N GLY A 74 8.70 -22.49 -0.04
CA GLY A 74 10.09 -22.66 -0.47
C GLY A 74 10.45 -21.98 -1.79
N THR A 75 9.52 -21.30 -2.46
CA THR A 75 9.85 -20.54 -3.68
C THR A 75 10.57 -19.25 -3.35
N ILE A 76 11.43 -18.80 -4.27
CA ILE A 76 12.12 -17.51 -4.18
C ILE A 76 11.41 -16.55 -5.12
N ASP A 77 11.02 -15.40 -4.60
CA ASP A 77 10.37 -14.33 -5.34
C ASP A 77 11.28 -13.09 -5.39
N GLY A 78 11.42 -12.49 -6.57
CA GLY A 78 12.31 -11.34 -6.77
C GLY A 78 12.83 -11.28 -8.21
N PRO A 79 13.88 -10.50 -8.48
CA PRO A 79 14.60 -9.63 -7.54
C PRO A 79 13.90 -8.28 -7.32
N PHE A 80 14.10 -7.68 -6.14
CA PHE A 80 13.58 -6.35 -5.78
C PHE A 80 14.70 -5.31 -5.63
N CYS A 81 14.39 -4.05 -5.92
CA CYS A 81 15.35 -2.96 -5.93
C CYS A 81 15.76 -2.56 -4.52
N SER A 82 17.03 -2.77 -4.18
CA SER A 82 17.66 -2.34 -2.93
C SER A 82 17.50 -0.86 -2.66
N LYS A 83 17.91 -0.03 -3.62
CA LYS A 83 17.82 1.44 -3.52
C LYS A 83 16.41 1.93 -3.20
N CYS A 84 15.38 1.44 -3.90
CA CYS A 84 14.00 1.89 -3.68
C CYS A 84 13.47 1.48 -2.31
N VAL A 85 13.84 0.29 -1.82
CA VAL A 85 13.43 -0.17 -0.48
C VAL A 85 14.15 0.63 0.62
N GLU A 86 15.42 0.98 0.41
CA GLU A 86 16.23 1.68 1.40
C GLU A 86 15.99 3.19 1.45
N SER A 87 15.78 3.84 0.30
CA SER A 87 15.61 5.30 0.24
C SER A 87 14.16 5.75 0.34
N ASP A 88 13.24 4.99 -0.26
CA ASP A 88 11.86 5.43 -0.48
C ASP A 88 10.84 4.48 0.18
N ASP A 89 11.29 3.42 0.85
CA ASP A 89 10.46 2.33 1.37
C ASP A 89 9.53 1.71 0.31
N LEU A 90 9.97 1.70 -0.96
CA LEU A 90 9.22 1.16 -2.09
C LEU A 90 9.73 -0.23 -2.49
N ILE A 91 8.84 -1.23 -2.42
CA ILE A 91 9.12 -2.60 -2.87
C ILE A 91 8.91 -2.70 -4.39
N ILE A 92 9.96 -2.38 -5.16
CA ILE A 92 9.92 -2.38 -6.63
C ILE A 92 10.61 -3.62 -7.18
N ARG A 93 9.89 -4.43 -7.98
CA ARG A 93 10.49 -5.56 -8.71
C ARG A 93 11.42 -5.05 -9.82
N LEU A 94 12.61 -5.62 -9.90
CA LEU A 94 13.55 -5.36 -10.99
C LEU A 94 13.16 -6.17 -12.22
N HIS A 95 13.32 -5.58 -13.40
CA HIS A 95 13.11 -6.29 -14.67
C HIS A 95 14.42 -6.96 -15.09
N THR A 96 14.42 -8.29 -15.14
CA THR A 96 15.58 -9.09 -15.52
C THR A 96 15.76 -9.12 -17.03
N ARG A 97 17.01 -9.03 -17.47
CA ARG A 97 17.45 -9.13 -18.86
C ARG A 97 18.10 -10.49 -19.10
N SER A 98 18.19 -10.89 -20.37
CA SER A 98 18.79 -12.16 -20.78
C SER A 98 20.29 -12.29 -20.44
N ASP A 99 20.98 -11.16 -20.30
CA ASP A 99 22.40 -11.09 -19.91
C ASP A 99 22.63 -11.43 -18.42
N GLY A 100 21.59 -11.37 -17.58
CA GLY A 100 21.68 -11.63 -16.14
C GLY A 100 21.73 -10.37 -15.28
N TYR A 101 21.61 -9.19 -15.89
CA TYR A 101 21.37 -7.94 -15.18
C TYR A 101 19.87 -7.70 -15.00
N ALA A 102 19.51 -7.02 -13.91
CA ALA A 102 18.17 -6.53 -13.69
C ALA A 102 18.16 -5.02 -13.53
N THR A 103 17.12 -4.37 -14.02
CA THR A 103 16.98 -2.90 -14.01
C THR A 103 15.70 -2.50 -13.30
N CYS A 104 15.80 -1.52 -12.41
CA CYS A 104 14.65 -0.98 -11.71
C CYS A 104 13.81 -0.09 -12.65
N PRO A 105 12.50 -0.34 -12.83
CA PRO A 105 11.66 0.53 -13.65
C PRO A 105 11.51 1.94 -13.02
N ASN A 106 11.58 2.05 -11.69
CA ASN A 106 11.43 3.30 -10.95
C ASN A 106 12.70 4.16 -11.00
N CYS A 107 13.79 3.71 -10.37
CA CYS A 107 15.00 4.52 -10.18
C CYS A 107 16.13 4.24 -11.19
N LYS A 108 15.90 3.32 -12.15
CA LYS A 108 16.87 2.89 -13.17
C LYS A 108 18.17 2.26 -12.64
N ASN A 109 18.24 1.96 -11.34
CA ASN A 109 19.39 1.25 -10.78
C ASN A 109 19.50 -0.15 -11.37
N HIS A 110 20.73 -0.64 -11.48
CA HIS A 110 21.03 -1.98 -12.00
C HIS A 110 21.56 -2.88 -10.89
N ALA A 111 21.16 -4.14 -10.92
CA ALA A 111 21.69 -5.18 -10.03
C ALA A 111 21.98 -6.45 -10.83
N TRP A 112 22.80 -7.33 -10.27
CA TRP A 112 23.07 -8.63 -10.87
C TRP A 112 22.03 -9.62 -10.37
N SER A 113 21.25 -10.23 -11.25
CA SER A 113 20.13 -11.13 -10.87
C SER A 113 20.42 -12.61 -11.10
N LYS A 114 21.58 -12.97 -11.63
CA LYS A 114 22.01 -14.38 -11.72
C LYS A 114 22.62 -14.83 -10.38
N GLY A 115 21.75 -15.11 -9.41
CA GLY A 115 22.03 -16.04 -8.31
C GLY A 115 21.65 -17.47 -8.71
N GLU A 116 22.33 -18.47 -8.16
CA GLU A 116 22.14 -19.89 -8.46
C GLU A 116 20.65 -20.29 -8.34
N THR A 117 20.13 -21.04 -9.31
CA THR A 117 18.73 -21.49 -9.47
C THR A 117 17.75 -20.54 -10.20
N TYR A 118 18.16 -19.99 -11.34
CA TYR A 118 17.22 -19.56 -12.39
C TYR A 118 16.57 -20.81 -13.03
N HIS A 119 15.68 -21.49 -12.32
CA HIS A 119 14.76 -22.42 -12.97
C HIS A 119 13.85 -21.58 -13.86
N LYS A 120 14.02 -21.68 -15.18
CA LYS A 120 13.05 -21.22 -16.17
C LYS A 120 11.69 -21.87 -15.87
N GLN A 121 10.90 -21.27 -15.00
CA GLN A 121 9.46 -21.45 -14.98
C GLN A 121 8.89 -20.14 -15.49
N SER A 122 8.57 -20.18 -16.78
CA SER A 122 7.76 -19.24 -17.53
C SER A 122 6.76 -18.50 -16.65
N ASP A 123 6.92 -17.17 -16.55
CA ASP A 123 5.97 -16.24 -15.94
C ASP A 123 4.55 -16.52 -16.40
N PRO A 124 3.63 -16.96 -15.52
CA PRO A 124 2.21 -16.91 -15.78
C PRO A 124 1.61 -15.98 -14.72
N GLY A 125 1.69 -14.66 -14.90
CA GLY A 125 1.21 -13.79 -13.82
C GLY A 125 1.33 -12.28 -13.93
N GLU A 126 1.48 -11.68 -15.12
CA GLU A 126 1.01 -10.30 -15.30
C GLU A 126 -0.52 -10.29 -15.27
N ASN A 127 -1.16 -10.41 -14.10
CA ASN A 127 -2.60 -10.18 -13.91
C ASN A 127 -3.01 -10.19 -12.42
N PHE A 128 -2.49 -9.27 -11.60
CA PHE A 128 -3.03 -9.08 -10.24
C PHE A 128 -3.35 -7.63 -9.83
N PHE A 129 -3.17 -6.65 -10.70
CA PHE A 129 -3.54 -5.25 -10.41
C PHE A 129 -4.26 -4.55 -11.56
N ARG A 130 -5.30 -5.18 -12.13
CA ARG A 130 -6.34 -4.47 -12.89
C ARG A 130 -7.68 -5.20 -12.77
N ASN A 131 -8.45 -4.88 -11.73
CA ASN A 131 -9.91 -4.78 -11.84
C ASN A 131 -10.52 -4.11 -10.61
N SER A 132 -10.66 -2.79 -10.70
CA SER A 132 -11.73 -2.03 -10.05
C SER A 132 -11.88 -0.66 -10.72
N ALA A 133 -12.18 -0.68 -12.02
CA ALA A 133 -12.73 0.49 -12.72
C ALA A 133 -13.51 0.04 -13.95
N ARG A 134 -14.71 -0.52 -13.73
CA ARG A 134 -15.93 -0.31 -14.51
C ARG A 134 -17.09 -1.05 -13.88
#